data_AF-A0A7L3JC75-F1
#
_entry.id   AF-A0A7L3JC75-F1
#
_cell.length_a   1.000
_cell.length_b   1.000
_cell.length_c   1.000
_cell.angle_alpha   90.00
_cell.angle_beta   90.00
_cell.angle_gamma   90.00
#
_symmetry.space_group_name_H-M   'P 1'
#
loop_
_entity.id
_entity.type
_entity.pdbx_description
1 polymer ?
#
loop_
_entity_poly.entity_id
_entity_poly.type
_entity_poly.pdbx_seq_one_letter_code
_entity_poly.pdbx_strand_id
1 'polypeptide(L)'
;VLLAIGRDACTRKIGLDKVGVKINEKTGKIPVNDEEQTNVPYIYAVGDILQDKLELTPLAIQAGRLLVQRLYAGATSKCDYVNVPTTVFTPLEYGACGYSEEAAVEKFGEENIEVYHSHFWPLEWTVPSRDNNKCYAKIICNIQDN
;
A
#
# COMPACT_ATOMS: atom_id res chain seq x y z
N VAL A 1 -18.74 -7.84 21.42
CA VAL A 1 -17.50 -7.04 21.36
C VAL A 1 -16.77 -7.42 20.08
N LEU A 2 -16.44 -6.45 19.22
CA LEU A 2 -15.67 -6.64 17.98
C LEU A 2 -14.28 -6.03 18.19
N LEU A 3 -13.22 -6.75 17.80
CA LEU A 3 -11.83 -6.32 17.95
C LEU A 3 -11.19 -6.20 16.56
N ALA A 4 -10.65 -5.01 16.26
CA ALA A 4 -9.97 -4.70 15.00
C ALA A 4 -8.64 -3.99 15.29
N ILE A 5 -7.70 -4.72 15.91
CA ILE A 5 -6.43 -4.19 16.45
C ILE A 5 -5.21 -4.48 15.57
N GLY A 6 -5.43 -4.86 14.32
CA GLY A 6 -4.38 -5.27 13.39
C GLY A 6 -4.38 -6.77 13.08
N ARG A 7 -3.40 -7.21 12.30
CA ARG A 7 -3.24 -8.59 11.81
C ARG A 7 -1.79 -9.03 11.96
N ASP A 8 -1.59 -10.28 12.35
CA ASP A 8 -0.28 -10.92 12.37
C ASP A 8 -0.01 -11.70 11.08
N ALA A 9 1.26 -11.78 10.69
CA ALA A 9 1.68 -12.59 9.55
C ALA A 9 1.60 -14.10 9.85
N CYS A 10 1.01 -14.89 8.95
CA CYS A 10 0.85 -16.34 9.09
C CYS A 10 2.11 -17.14 8.71
N THR A 11 3.26 -16.85 9.32
CA THR A 11 4.58 -17.38 8.90
C THR A 11 5.20 -18.39 9.87
N ARG A 12 4.83 -18.35 11.16
CA ARG A 12 5.50 -19.13 12.22
C ARG A 12 5.19 -20.63 12.20
N LYS A 13 4.12 -21.07 11.53
CA LYS A 13 3.61 -22.46 11.58
C LYS A 13 3.63 -23.18 10.23
N ILE A 14 4.41 -22.67 9.26
CA ILE A 14 4.51 -23.25 7.92
C ILE A 14 5.90 -23.86 7.62
N GLY A 15 6.78 -23.94 8.62
CA GLY A 15 8.09 -24.61 8.52
C GLY A 15 9.19 -23.79 7.86
N LEU A 16 9.10 -22.45 7.86
CA LEU A 16 10.11 -21.55 7.29
C LEU A 16 11.50 -21.71 7.92
N ASP A 17 11.53 -22.00 9.22
CA ASP A 17 12.74 -22.29 9.99
C ASP A 17 13.51 -23.50 9.44
N LYS A 18 12.78 -24.54 9.03
CA LYS A 18 13.36 -25.79 8.52
C LYS A 18 14.01 -25.62 7.15
N VAL A 19 13.55 -24.65 6.37
CA VAL A 19 14.08 -24.33 5.03
C VAL A 19 15.02 -23.11 5.05
N GLY A 20 15.26 -22.51 6.21
CA GLY A 20 16.19 -21.40 6.39
C GLY A 20 15.68 -20.05 5.91
N VAL A 21 14.36 -19.87 5.74
CA VAL A 21 13.78 -18.56 5.42
C VAL A 21 13.75 -17.70 6.68
N LYS A 22 14.35 -16.51 6.60
CA LYS A 22 14.38 -15.54 7.68
C LYS A 22 13.05 -14.80 7.76
N ILE A 23 12.57 -14.60 8.98
CA ILE A 23 11.43 -13.73 9.29
C ILE A 23 11.88 -12.63 10.23
N ASN A 24 11.17 -11.51 10.22
CA ASN A 24 11.30 -10.48 11.23
C ASN A 24 10.66 -10.98 12.53
N GLU A 25 11.44 -11.16 13.60
CA GLU A 25 10.94 -11.72 14.85
C GLU A 25 9.84 -10.88 15.53
N LYS A 26 9.85 -9.56 15.31
CA LYS A 26 8.86 -8.64 15.89
C LYS A 26 7.54 -8.69 15.12
N THR A 27 7.58 -8.64 13.78
CA THR A 27 6.37 -8.52 12.96
C THR A 27 5.90 -9.86 12.37
N GLY A 28 6.75 -10.89 12.38
CA GLY A 28 6.53 -12.16 11.68
C GLY A 28 6.62 -12.06 10.15
N LYS A 29 6.89 -10.89 9.59
CA LYS A 29 6.94 -10.68 8.13
C LYS A 29 8.23 -11.21 7.51
N ILE A 30 8.21 -11.47 6.21
CA ILE A 30 9.34 -11.98 5.43
C ILE A 30 10.02 -10.79 4.72
N PRO A 31 11.30 -10.50 5.01
CA PRO A 31 12.10 -9.58 4.20
C PRO A 31 12.37 -10.20 2.83
N VAL A 32 12.15 -9.43 1.77
CA VAL A 32 12.43 -9.81 0.38
C VAL A 32 13.21 -8.73 -0.34
N ASN A 33 13.86 -9.08 -1.45
CA ASN A 33 14.39 -8.09 -2.38
C ASN A 33 13.27 -7.48 -3.26
N ASP A 34 13.65 -6.67 -4.25
CA ASP A 34 12.73 -6.02 -5.19
C ASP A 34 12.10 -6.97 -6.22
N GLU A 35 12.41 -8.27 -6.15
CA GLU A 35 11.85 -9.33 -7.01
C GLU A 35 11.04 -10.37 -6.22
N GLU A 36 10.62 -10.03 -5.00
CA GLU A 36 9.86 -10.90 -4.11
C GLU A 36 10.64 -12.15 -3.63
N GLN A 37 11.96 -12.18 -3.83
CA GLN A 37 12.82 -13.29 -3.43
C GLN A 37 13.23 -13.15 -1.96
N THR A 38 13.12 -14.26 -1.22
CA THR A 38 13.58 -14.33 0.18
C THR A 38 15.11 -14.47 0.24
N ASN A 39 15.67 -14.64 1.44
CA ASN A 39 17.09 -14.98 1.59
C ASN A 39 17.46 -16.38 1.04
N VAL A 40 16.47 -17.21 0.71
CA VAL A 40 16.68 -18.53 0.08
C VAL A 40 16.38 -18.37 -1.42
N PRO A 41 17.34 -18.57 -2.33
CA PRO A 41 17.21 -18.16 -3.74
C PRO A 41 16.03 -18.74 -4.52
N TYR A 42 15.52 -19.90 -4.12
CA TYR A 42 14.42 -20.59 -4.78
C TYR A 42 13.08 -20.45 -4.03
N ILE A 43 13.02 -19.63 -2.97
CA ILE A 43 11.81 -19.34 -2.21
C ILE A 43 11.46 -17.87 -2.35
N TYR A 44 10.22 -17.62 -2.72
CA TYR A 44 9.64 -16.29 -2.94
C TYR A 44 8.43 -16.08 -2.04
N ALA A 45 8.12 -14.83 -1.73
CA ALA A 45 6.97 -14.45 -0.90
C ALA A 45 6.22 -13.29 -1.54
N VAL A 46 4.89 -13.28 -1.46
CA VAL A 46 4.03 -12.23 -2.02
C VAL A 46 2.86 -11.93 -1.10
N GLY A 47 2.30 -10.72 -1.21
CA GLY A 47 1.13 -10.29 -0.45
C GLY A 47 1.44 -9.94 1.01
N ASP A 48 0.44 -10.10 1.89
CA ASP A 48 0.47 -9.60 3.27
C ASP A 48 1.67 -10.07 4.10
N ILE A 49 2.33 -11.17 3.75
CA ILE A 49 3.48 -11.67 4.53
C ILE A 49 4.76 -10.86 4.32
N LEU A 50 4.80 -9.96 3.33
CA LEU A 50 5.97 -9.15 3.03
C LEU A 50 6.23 -8.05 4.06
N GLN A 51 7.50 -7.83 4.40
CA GLN A 51 7.90 -6.72 5.25
C GLN A 51 7.88 -5.40 4.48
N ASP A 52 7.38 -4.33 5.12
CA ASP A 52 7.41 -2.95 4.59
C ASP A 52 6.71 -2.77 3.23
N LYS A 53 5.70 -3.61 2.94
CA LYS A 53 4.84 -3.52 1.74
C LYS A 53 3.38 -3.35 2.14
N LEU A 54 2.58 -2.76 1.24
CA LEU A 54 1.14 -2.57 1.44
C LEU A 54 0.39 -3.91 1.40
N GLU A 55 -0.57 -4.07 2.32
CA GLU A 55 -1.38 -5.28 2.48
C GLU A 55 -2.71 -5.17 1.72
N LEU A 56 -2.63 -5.20 0.39
CA LEU A 56 -3.79 -4.98 -0.49
C LEU A 56 -3.95 -6.14 -1.48
N THR A 57 -5.19 -6.58 -1.68
CA THR A 57 -5.50 -7.69 -2.60
C THR A 57 -5.03 -7.44 -4.04
N PRO A 58 -5.28 -6.27 -4.68
CA PRO A 58 -4.81 -6.04 -6.04
C PRO A 58 -3.28 -6.09 -6.16
N LEU A 59 -2.58 -5.65 -5.12
CA LEU A 59 -1.12 -5.62 -5.09
C LEU A 59 -0.53 -7.03 -4.95
N ALA A 60 -1.11 -7.86 -4.08
CA ALA A 60 -0.74 -9.28 -3.97
C ALA A 60 -0.95 -10.04 -5.30
N ILE A 61 -2.07 -9.78 -5.98
CA ILE A 61 -2.36 -10.36 -7.30
C ILE A 61 -1.32 -9.92 -8.34
N GLN A 62 -1.02 -8.62 -8.39
CA GLN A 62 -0.07 -8.08 -9.36
C GLN A 62 1.35 -8.59 -9.12
N ALA A 63 1.83 -8.58 -7.87
CA ALA A 63 3.13 -9.12 -7.49
C ALA A 63 3.25 -10.61 -7.86
N GLY A 64 2.24 -11.42 -7.54
CA GLY A 64 2.22 -12.84 -7.90
C GLY A 64 2.23 -13.09 -9.41
N ARG A 65 1.44 -12.33 -10.19
CA ARG A 65 1.41 -12.43 -11.66
C ARG A 65 2.76 -12.09 -12.28
N LEU A 66 3.34 -10.96 -11.89
CA LEU A 66 4.63 -10.50 -12.42
C LEU A 66 5.76 -11.46 -12.02
N LEU A 67 5.75 -11.96 -10.78
CA LEU A 67 6.71 -12.96 -10.33
C LEU A 67 6.68 -14.22 -11.20
N VAL A 68 5.49 -14.79 -11.47
CA VAL A 68 5.35 -15.98 -12.33
C VAL A 68 5.85 -15.69 -13.75
N GLN A 69 5.58 -14.51 -14.30
CA GLN A 69 6.09 -14.11 -15.61
C GLN A 69 7.62 -14.02 -15.64
N ARG A 70 8.26 -13.51 -14.58
CA ARG A 70 9.72 -13.48 -14.48
C ARG A 70 10.31 -14.88 -14.39
N LEU A 71 9.72 -15.75 -13.58
CA LEU A 71 10.23 -17.10 -13.35
C LEU A 71 10.08 -18.03 -14.57
N TYR A 72 8.98 -17.90 -15.32
CA TYR A 72 8.61 -18.91 -16.31
C TYR A 72 8.35 -18.38 -17.73
N ALA A 73 8.28 -17.06 -17.93
CA ALA A 73 8.00 -16.45 -19.23
C ALA A 73 9.11 -15.50 -19.71
N GLY A 74 10.24 -15.42 -19.01
CA GLY A 74 11.38 -14.57 -19.39
C GLY A 74 11.10 -13.06 -19.28
N ALA A 75 10.05 -12.67 -18.55
CA ALA A 75 9.76 -11.26 -18.31
C ALA A 75 10.79 -10.64 -17.35
N THR A 76 10.93 -9.32 -17.41
CA THR A 76 11.81 -8.54 -16.51
C THR A 76 11.05 -7.57 -15.62
N SER A 77 9.74 -7.40 -15.85
CA SER A 77 8.89 -6.45 -15.13
C SER A 77 8.75 -6.81 -13.65
N LYS A 78 9.01 -5.82 -12.79
CA LYS A 78 8.86 -5.90 -11.32
C LYS A 78 7.55 -5.24 -10.89
N CYS A 79 7.07 -5.60 -9.71
CA CYS A 79 5.88 -4.94 -9.15
C CYS A 79 6.30 -3.56 -8.62
N ASP A 80 5.58 -2.52 -9.06
CA ASP A 80 5.72 -1.19 -8.46
C ASP A 80 4.84 -1.11 -7.20
N TYR A 81 5.47 -0.72 -6.09
CA TYR A 81 4.83 -0.59 -4.78
C TYR A 81 4.62 0.89 -4.40
N VAL A 82 5.03 1.82 -5.27
CA VAL A 82 4.91 3.26 -5.07
C VAL A 82 3.55 3.72 -5.60
N ASN A 83 2.93 4.68 -4.92
CA ASN A 83 1.67 5.31 -5.34
C ASN A 83 0.54 4.32 -5.65
N VAL A 84 0.42 3.26 -4.83
CA VAL A 84 -0.70 2.30 -4.95
C VAL A 84 -1.98 2.95 -4.38
N PRO A 85 -3.05 3.12 -5.18
CA PRO A 85 -4.30 3.70 -4.70
C PRO A 85 -4.97 2.84 -3.62
N THR A 86 -5.58 3.50 -2.63
CA THR A 86 -6.31 2.87 -1.53
C THR A 86 -7.65 3.56 -1.29
N THR A 87 -8.63 2.78 -0.83
CA THR A 87 -9.94 3.29 -0.39
C THR A 87 -10.34 2.65 0.92
N VAL A 88 -10.77 3.47 1.88
CA VAL A 88 -11.40 3.04 3.14
C VAL A 88 -12.91 3.18 3.01
N PHE A 89 -13.64 2.09 3.21
CA PHE A 89 -15.09 2.00 3.03
C PHE A 89 -15.88 2.37 4.30
N THR A 90 -15.69 3.60 4.77
CA THR A 90 -16.54 4.22 5.80
C THR A 90 -17.88 4.69 5.20
N PRO A 91 -18.89 5.07 6.02
CA PRO A 91 -20.16 5.60 5.49
C PRO A 91 -20.01 6.80 4.54
N LEU A 92 -18.93 7.56 4.67
CA LEU A 92 -18.39 8.44 3.64
C LEU A 92 -17.01 7.90 3.29
N GLU A 93 -16.83 7.38 2.08
CA GLU A 93 -15.61 6.71 1.66
C GLU A 93 -14.43 7.69 1.59
N TYR A 94 -13.21 7.18 1.85
CA TYR A 94 -11.98 7.95 1.76
C TYR A 94 -11.01 7.26 0.79
N GLY A 95 -10.74 7.91 -0.34
CA GLY A 95 -9.74 7.47 -1.33
C GLY A 95 -8.45 8.27 -1.21
N ALA A 96 -7.31 7.60 -1.36
CA ALA A 96 -5.98 8.21 -1.34
C ALA A 96 -5.00 7.50 -2.29
N CYS A 97 -4.05 8.26 -2.83
CA CYS A 97 -2.95 7.75 -3.65
C CYS A 97 -1.73 8.66 -3.45
N GLY A 98 -0.56 8.07 -3.19
CA GLY A 98 0.68 8.80 -2.95
C GLY A 98 0.95 9.09 -1.47
N TYR A 99 1.74 10.13 -1.21
CA TYR A 99 2.12 10.52 0.15
C TYR A 99 0.95 11.20 0.88
N SER A 100 0.90 11.00 2.20
CA SER A 100 0.18 11.95 3.05
C SER A 100 0.91 13.29 3.06
N GLU A 101 0.25 14.35 3.52
CA GLU A 101 0.81 15.69 3.51
C GLU A 101 2.02 15.79 4.43
N GLU A 102 1.90 15.22 5.63
CA GLU A 102 2.97 15.13 6.61
C GLU A 102 4.15 14.28 6.12
N ALA A 103 3.90 13.17 5.40
CA ALA A 103 4.97 12.37 4.81
C ALA A 103 5.65 13.07 3.64
N ALA A 104 4.91 13.87 2.86
CA ALA A 104 5.48 14.69 1.80
C ALA A 104 6.37 15.80 2.38
N VAL A 105 5.90 16.49 3.43
CA VAL A 105 6.68 17.51 4.15
C VAL A 105 7.95 16.91 4.77
N GLU A 106 7.85 15.76 5.44
CA GLU A 106 9.02 15.08 6.02
C GLU A 106 10.06 14.71 4.94
N LYS A 107 9.58 14.29 3.77
CA LYS A 107 10.44 13.80 2.68
C LYS A 107 11.07 14.91 1.84
N PHE A 108 10.32 15.97 1.55
CA PHE A 108 10.69 16.99 0.56
C PHE A 108 10.94 18.36 1.18
N GLY A 109 10.63 18.59 2.46
CA GLY A 109 10.72 19.90 3.10
C GLY A 109 9.44 20.72 2.90
N GLU A 110 8.98 21.39 3.96
CA GLU A 110 7.73 22.18 3.96
C GLU A 110 7.72 23.26 2.89
N GLU A 111 8.87 23.89 2.64
CA GLU A 111 9.05 24.95 1.64
C GLU A 111 8.87 24.48 0.19
N ASN A 112 8.92 23.16 -0.04
CA ASN A 112 8.78 22.56 -1.36
C ASN A 112 7.39 21.95 -1.59
N ILE A 113 6.49 22.00 -0.60
CA ILE A 113 5.16 21.41 -0.68
C ILE A 113 4.10 22.50 -0.90
N GLU A 114 3.29 22.30 -1.95
CA GLU A 114 2.10 23.11 -2.22
C GLU A 114 0.85 22.22 -2.15
N VAL A 115 -0.17 22.65 -1.40
CA VAL A 115 -1.39 21.87 -1.19
C VAL A 115 -2.60 22.58 -1.77
N TYR A 116 -3.17 21.99 -2.82
CA TYR A 116 -4.43 22.43 -3.42
C TYR A 116 -5.57 21.63 -2.80
N HIS A 117 -6.59 22.29 -2.26
CA HIS A 117 -7.72 21.59 -1.65
C HIS A 117 -9.04 22.31 -1.87
N SER A 118 -10.13 21.54 -1.83
CA SER A 118 -11.48 22.07 -2.00
C SER A 118 -12.54 21.19 -1.34
N HIS A 119 -13.59 21.83 -0.83
CA HIS A 119 -14.82 21.15 -0.48
C HIS A 119 -15.70 21.00 -1.71
N PHE A 120 -16.46 19.91 -1.78
CA PHE A 120 -17.41 19.69 -2.87
C PHE A 120 -18.72 19.14 -2.35
N TRP A 121 -19.79 19.40 -3.09
CA TRP A 121 -21.12 18.90 -2.80
C TRP A 121 -21.60 18.03 -3.96
N PRO A 122 -21.71 16.70 -3.79
CA PRO A 122 -22.23 15.83 -4.84
C PRO A 122 -23.61 16.31 -5.29
N LEU A 123 -23.86 16.30 -6.60
CA LEU A 123 -25.14 16.78 -7.13
C LEU A 123 -26.31 15.94 -6.57
N GLU A 124 -26.10 14.64 -6.39
CA GLU A 124 -27.04 13.69 -5.80
C GLU A 124 -27.39 14.01 -4.34
N TRP A 125 -26.60 14.84 -3.66
CA TRP A 125 -26.85 15.26 -2.28
C TRP A 125 -27.73 16.51 -2.16
N THR A 126 -27.93 17.23 -3.27
CA THR A 126 -28.72 18.47 -3.31
C THR A 126 -30.21 18.20 -3.07
N VAL A 127 -30.82 17.30 -3.84
CA VAL A 127 -32.23 16.91 -3.72
C VAL A 127 -32.57 16.34 -2.33
N PRO A 128 -31.82 15.36 -1.77
CA PRO A 128 -32.07 14.86 -0.43
C PRO A 128 -31.63 15.82 0.68
N SER A 129 -31.15 17.03 0.35
CA SER A 129 -30.74 18.06 1.31
C SER A 129 -29.69 17.57 2.32
N ARG A 130 -28.70 16.81 1.85
CA ARG A 130 -27.54 16.44 2.66
C ARG A 130 -26.59 17.62 2.81
N ASP A 131 -25.80 17.58 3.88
CA ASP A 131 -24.84 18.63 4.22
C ASP A 131 -23.83 18.90 3.08
N ASN A 132 -23.61 20.16 2.77
CA ASN A 132 -22.87 20.62 1.60
C ASN A 132 -21.38 20.87 1.88
N ASN A 133 -20.92 20.73 3.13
CA ASN A 133 -19.54 20.98 3.53
C ASN A 133 -18.84 19.74 4.11
N LYS A 134 -19.20 18.54 3.62
CA LYS A 134 -18.64 17.27 4.13
C LYS A 134 -17.65 16.58 3.20
N CYS A 135 -17.84 16.68 1.89
CA CYS A 135 -16.88 16.05 0.97
C CYS A 135 -15.71 17.00 0.76
N TYR A 136 -14.51 16.43 0.70
CA TYR A 136 -13.25 17.16 0.63
C TYR A 136 -12.28 16.41 -0.28
N ALA A 137 -11.51 17.15 -1.05
CA ALA A 137 -10.41 16.63 -1.84
C ALA A 137 -9.19 17.53 -1.67
N LYS A 138 -7.99 16.92 -1.67
CA LYS A 138 -6.72 17.63 -1.73
C LYS A 138 -5.75 16.96 -2.67
N ILE A 139 -4.84 17.75 -3.22
CA ILE A 139 -3.73 17.36 -4.07
C ILE A 139 -2.48 17.99 -3.47
N ILE A 140 -1.46 17.16 -3.23
CA ILE A 140 -0.19 17.56 -2.64
C ILE A 140 0.84 17.53 -3.77
N CYS A 141 1.48 18.67 -4.03
CA CYS A 141 2.44 18.84 -5.10
C CYS A 141 3.82 19.17 -4.53
N ASN A 142 4.88 18.57 -5.07
CA ASN A 142 6.24 19.06 -4.87
C ASN A 142 6.53 20.14 -5.92
N ILE A 143 6.87 21.35 -5.46
CA ILE A 143 7.13 22.52 -6.33
C ILE A 143 8.34 22.26 -7.25
N GLN A 144 9.27 21.41 -6.82
CA GLN A 144 10.48 21.07 -7.57
C GLN A 144 10.28 20.07 -8.70
N ASP A 145 9.10 19.46 -8.83
CA ASP A 145 8.82 18.47 -9.90
C ASP A 145 8.57 19.14 -11.28
N ASN A 146 8.60 20.48 -11.37
CA ASN A 146 8.52 21.27 -12.60
C ASN A 146 9.90 21.60 -13.18
#